data_AF-A0A3C1QXS3-F1
#
_entry.id   AF-A0A3C1QXS3-F1
#
_cell.length_a   1.000
_cell.length_b   1.000
_cell.length_c   1.000
_cell.angle_alpha   90.00
_cell.angle_beta   90.00
_cell.angle_gamma   90.00
#
_symmetry.space_group_name_H-M   'P 1'
#
loop_
_entity.id
_entity.type
_entity.pdbx_description
1 polymer ?
#
loop_
_entity_poly.entity_id
_entity_poly.type
_entity_poly.pdbx_seq_one_letter_code
_entity_poly.pdbx_strand_id
1 'polypeptide(L)'
;MIPFDELLSEVPAEYRERFVEVVALIDQFCDRHLNDEYKAVGRKLAAMMCQKGSPILRGKVASWACGLMYAVGRVNFLTDPDQTPHMTAEQIAAGFGVSQATMHAKNREIQERLDLMPLDPVFTIASRVGDNPSIWMLDLNGFLVDIRHAPRDLQVVAYQNGLIPYIPADEEAEY
;
A
#
# COMPACT_ATOMS: atom_id res chain seq x y z
N MET A 1 -8.25 7.92 -5.32
CA MET A 1 -8.44 6.62 -4.65
C MET A 1 -9.17 5.71 -5.63
N ILE A 2 -8.68 4.48 -5.86
CA ILE A 2 -9.37 3.51 -6.72
C ILE A 2 -10.73 3.17 -6.06
N PRO A 3 -11.86 3.32 -6.76
CA PRO A 3 -13.17 2.95 -6.25
C PRO A 3 -13.25 1.47 -5.83
N PHE A 4 -14.06 1.18 -4.81
CA PHE A 4 -14.23 -0.19 -4.31
C PHE A 4 -14.74 -1.15 -5.40
N ASP A 5 -15.70 -0.69 -6.21
CA ASP A 5 -16.28 -1.51 -7.28
C ASP A 5 -15.27 -1.86 -8.37
N GLU A 6 -14.32 -0.95 -8.63
CA GLU A 6 -13.22 -1.20 -9.57
C GLU A 6 -12.30 -2.29 -9.03
N LEU A 7 -11.86 -2.20 -7.76
CA LEU A 7 -11.06 -3.26 -7.12
C LEU A 7 -11.81 -4.60 -7.08
N LEU A 8 -13.11 -4.59 -6.77
CA LEU A 8 -13.92 -5.80 -6.73
C LEU A 8 -14.02 -6.47 -8.11
N SER A 9 -14.01 -5.69 -9.19
CA SER A 9 -14.05 -6.20 -10.55
C SER A 9 -12.79 -6.99 -10.93
N GLU A 10 -11.64 -6.64 -10.35
CA GLU A 10 -10.34 -7.31 -10.53
C GLU A 10 -10.21 -8.59 -9.67
N VAL A 11 -11.11 -8.80 -8.70
CA VAL A 11 -11.12 -9.99 -7.83
C VAL A 11 -11.93 -11.12 -8.48
N PRO A 12 -11.35 -12.33 -8.65
CA PRO A 12 -12.09 -13.48 -9.17
C PRO A 12 -13.30 -13.82 -8.29
N ALA A 13 -14.40 -14.26 -8.92
CA ALA A 13 -15.68 -14.49 -8.24
C ALA A 13 -15.56 -15.34 -6.96
N GLU A 14 -14.71 -16.37 -6.96
CA GLU A 14 -14.49 -17.26 -5.81
C GLU A 14 -13.84 -16.57 -4.59
N TYR A 15 -13.20 -15.42 -4.77
CA TYR A 15 -12.55 -14.64 -3.71
C TYR A 15 -13.34 -13.40 -3.28
N ARG A 16 -14.40 -13.01 -3.99
CA ARG A 16 -15.10 -11.73 -3.77
C ARG A 16 -15.69 -11.60 -2.38
N GLU A 17 -16.35 -12.65 -1.89
CA GLU A 17 -16.90 -12.64 -0.52
C GLU A 17 -15.79 -12.42 0.51
N ARG A 18 -14.70 -13.20 0.41
CA ARG A 18 -13.54 -13.05 1.30
C ARG A 18 -12.90 -11.67 1.21
N PHE A 19 -12.80 -11.10 0.01
CA PHE A 19 -12.28 -9.76 -0.21
C PHE A 19 -13.14 -8.70 0.52
N VAL A 20 -14.46 -8.77 0.36
CA VAL A 20 -15.41 -7.86 1.03
C VAL A 20 -15.25 -7.95 2.55
N GLU A 21 -15.20 -9.17 3.12
CA GLU A 21 -15.02 -9.37 4.57
C GLU A 21 -13.70 -8.76 5.09
N VAL A 22 -12.60 -8.97 4.36
CA VAL A 22 -11.28 -8.46 4.74
C VAL A 22 -11.25 -6.93 4.63
N VAL A 23 -11.77 -6.36 3.55
CA VAL A 23 -11.84 -4.91 3.36
C VAL A 23 -12.68 -4.26 4.45
N ALA A 24 -13.82 -4.84 4.82
CA ALA A 24 -14.64 -4.29 5.90
C ALA A 24 -13.87 -4.15 7.22
N LEU A 25 -13.03 -5.13 7.57
CA LEU A 25 -12.19 -5.04 8.77
C LEU A 25 -11.04 -4.03 8.62
N ILE A 26 -10.42 -3.94 7.44
CA ILE A 26 -9.40 -2.94 7.13
C ILE A 26 -9.96 -1.53 7.26
N ASP A 27 -11.13 -1.29 6.68
CA ASP A 27 -11.83 0.00 6.71
C ASP A 27 -12.13 0.40 8.14
N GLN A 28 -12.77 -0.50 8.90
CA GLN A 28 -13.12 -0.26 10.29
C GLN A 28 -11.89 0.00 11.17
N PHE A 29 -10.75 -0.63 10.88
CA PHE A 29 -9.50 -0.39 11.59
C PHE A 29 -8.92 0.98 11.23
N CYS A 30 -8.86 1.33 9.95
CA CYS A 30 -8.32 2.60 9.49
C CYS A 30 -9.17 3.78 9.97
N ASP A 31 -10.49 3.66 9.94
CA ASP A 31 -11.43 4.66 10.45
C ASP A 31 -11.23 4.98 11.94
N ARG A 32 -10.79 3.98 12.71
CA ARG A 32 -10.60 4.12 14.16
C ARG A 32 -9.18 4.54 14.56
N HIS A 33 -8.17 4.13 13.80
CA HIS A 33 -6.78 4.17 14.25
C HIS A 33 -5.81 4.83 13.28
N LEU A 34 -6.17 4.98 12.00
CA LEU A 34 -5.29 5.52 10.96
C LEU A 34 -6.05 6.56 10.13
N ASN A 35 -5.97 6.48 8.80
CA ASN A 35 -6.53 7.45 7.88
C ASN A 35 -6.92 6.77 6.54
N ASP A 36 -7.44 7.58 5.62
CA ASP A 36 -7.91 7.13 4.31
C ASP A 36 -6.80 6.66 3.36
N GLU A 37 -5.55 7.10 3.54
CA GLU A 37 -4.44 6.64 2.71
C GLU A 37 -4.09 5.18 3.02
N TYR A 38 -4.00 4.84 4.30
CA TYR A 38 -3.79 3.46 4.75
C TYR A 38 -4.98 2.57 4.36
N LYS A 39 -6.20 3.10 4.41
CA LYS A 39 -7.40 2.39 3.94
C LYS A 39 -7.32 2.07 2.45
N ALA A 40 -6.96 3.05 1.62
CA ALA A 40 -6.82 2.87 0.18
C ALA A 40 -5.77 1.79 -0.16
N VAL A 41 -4.58 1.88 0.43
CA VAL A 41 -3.51 0.93 0.19
C VAL A 41 -3.86 -0.47 0.73
N GLY A 42 -4.49 -0.55 1.92
CA GLY A 42 -4.96 -1.80 2.50
C GLY A 42 -5.98 -2.53 1.61
N ARG A 43 -6.94 -1.80 1.03
CA ARG A 43 -7.90 -2.34 0.05
C ARG A 43 -7.22 -2.88 -1.19
N LYS A 44 -6.28 -2.11 -1.76
CA LYS A 44 -5.49 -2.53 -2.93
C LYS A 44 -4.69 -3.81 -2.64
N LEU A 45 -4.02 -3.87 -1.48
CA LEU A 45 -3.26 -5.04 -1.08
C LEU A 45 -4.17 -6.27 -0.86
N ALA A 46 -5.36 -6.07 -0.30
CA ALA A 46 -6.36 -7.13 -0.16
C ALA A 46 -6.81 -7.68 -1.53
N ALA A 47 -7.03 -6.81 -2.53
CA ALA A 47 -7.38 -7.24 -3.88
C ALA A 47 -6.27 -8.09 -4.53
N MET A 48 -5.01 -7.70 -4.34
CA MET A 48 -3.83 -8.45 -4.82
C MET A 48 -3.64 -9.79 -4.10
N MET A 49 -4.02 -9.87 -2.82
CA MET A 49 -4.06 -11.14 -2.10
C MET A 49 -5.27 -12.00 -2.44
N CYS A 50 -6.39 -11.44 -2.86
CA CYS A 50 -7.59 -12.17 -3.26
C CYS A 50 -7.54 -12.67 -4.71
N GLN A 51 -6.46 -13.40 -5.03
CA GLN A 51 -6.18 -13.92 -6.36
C GLN A 51 -5.95 -15.44 -6.34
N LYS A 52 -6.07 -16.09 -7.50
CA LYS A 52 -5.93 -17.54 -7.65
C LYS A 52 -4.66 -18.09 -6.97
N GLY A 53 -4.81 -19.18 -6.22
CA GLY A 53 -3.72 -19.82 -5.48
C GLY A 53 -3.33 -19.11 -4.18
N SER A 54 -4.05 -18.04 -3.80
CA SER A 54 -3.82 -17.37 -2.52
C SER A 54 -4.35 -18.20 -1.35
N PRO A 55 -3.61 -18.23 -0.22
CA PRO A 55 -4.06 -18.85 1.03
C PRO A 55 -5.15 -18.05 1.77
N ILE A 56 -5.54 -16.85 1.28
CA ILE A 56 -6.46 -15.93 1.99
C ILE A 56 -7.84 -16.50 2.30
N LEU A 57 -8.28 -17.52 1.55
CA LEU A 57 -9.54 -18.23 1.80
C LEU A 57 -9.50 -19.09 3.08
N ARG A 58 -8.31 -19.34 3.66
CA ARG A 58 -8.11 -20.21 4.82
C ARG A 58 -7.80 -19.41 6.08
N GLY A 59 -8.45 -19.77 7.18
CA GLY A 59 -8.27 -19.12 8.47
C GLY A 59 -9.20 -17.92 8.70
N LYS A 60 -8.98 -17.23 9.83
CA LYS A 60 -9.85 -16.14 10.28
C LYS A 60 -9.63 -14.87 9.46
N VAL A 61 -10.71 -14.20 9.07
CA VAL A 61 -10.68 -12.91 8.34
C VAL A 61 -9.84 -11.88 9.09
N ALA A 62 -10.03 -11.74 10.41
CA ALA A 62 -9.29 -10.78 11.24
C ALA A 62 -7.77 -11.01 11.22
N SER A 63 -7.31 -12.26 11.13
CA SER A 63 -5.88 -12.58 11.03
C SER A 63 -5.29 -12.08 9.70
N TRP A 64 -6.03 -12.23 8.60
CA TRP A 64 -5.63 -11.73 7.29
C TRP A 64 -5.65 -10.20 7.23
N ALA A 65 -6.73 -9.57 7.67
CA ALA A 65 -6.82 -8.11 7.72
C ALA A 65 -5.68 -7.49 8.56
N CYS A 66 -5.37 -8.08 9.72
CA CYS A 66 -4.26 -7.64 10.55
C CYS A 66 -2.89 -7.82 9.86
N GLY A 67 -2.65 -8.97 9.22
CA GLY A 67 -1.42 -9.22 8.48
C GLY A 67 -1.23 -8.24 7.32
N LEU A 68 -2.30 -7.91 6.60
CA LEU A 68 -2.31 -6.93 5.51
C LEU A 68 -1.98 -5.54 6.02
N MET A 69 -2.64 -5.07 7.08
CA MET A 69 -2.36 -3.74 7.64
C MET A 69 -0.95 -3.64 8.22
N TYR A 70 -0.43 -4.72 8.80
CA TYR A 70 0.96 -4.77 9.22
C TYR A 70 1.92 -4.71 8.02
N ALA A 71 1.62 -5.40 6.92
CA ALA A 71 2.40 -5.31 5.69
C ALA A 71 2.39 -3.89 5.09
N VAL A 72 1.23 -3.25 4.99
CA VAL A 72 1.09 -1.85 4.57
C VAL A 72 1.90 -0.93 5.49
N GLY A 73 1.80 -1.16 6.81
CA GLY A 73 2.59 -0.44 7.80
C GLY A 73 4.09 -0.60 7.59
N ARG A 74 4.57 -1.81 7.30
CA ARG A 74 5.99 -2.05 7.00
C ARG A 74 6.47 -1.35 5.73
N VAL A 75 5.69 -1.40 4.65
CA VAL A 75 6.01 -0.70 3.39
C VAL A 75 6.17 0.80 3.64
N ASN A 76 5.30 1.35 4.49
CA ASN A 76 5.20 2.78 4.77
C ASN A 76 5.70 3.14 6.18
N PHE A 77 6.71 2.43 6.71
CA PHE A 77 7.36 2.67 8.01
C PHE A 77 6.43 3.09 9.18
N LEU A 78 5.21 2.59 9.26
CA LEU A 78 4.23 2.98 10.28
C LEU A 78 4.72 2.70 11.72
N THR A 79 5.60 1.70 11.87
CA THR A 79 6.18 1.31 13.16
C THR A 79 7.41 2.13 13.55
N ASP A 80 7.85 3.07 12.73
CA ASP A 80 8.95 3.97 13.05
C ASP A 80 8.41 5.16 13.86
N PRO A 81 8.93 5.43 15.07
CA PRO A 81 8.42 6.49 15.97
C PRO A 81 8.57 7.91 15.41
N ASP A 82 9.44 8.11 14.42
CA ASP A 82 9.65 9.44 13.81
C ASP A 82 8.60 9.74 12.72
N GLN A 83 7.72 8.78 12.42
CA GLN A 83 6.69 8.90 11.38
C GLN A 83 5.35 9.37 11.93
N THR A 84 4.59 10.10 11.11
CA THR A 84 3.20 10.47 11.42
C THR A 84 2.28 10.01 10.28
N PRO A 85 1.25 9.17 10.55
CA PRO A 85 0.96 8.53 11.83
C PRO A 85 2.02 7.48 12.23
N HIS A 86 2.13 7.19 13.53
CA HIS A 86 2.92 6.10 14.10
C HIS A 86 2.01 5.10 14.81
N MET A 87 2.27 3.80 14.63
CA MET A 87 1.58 2.73 15.34
C MET A 87 2.46 1.50 15.45
N THR A 88 2.59 0.95 16.66
CA THR A 88 3.45 -0.21 16.91
C THR A 88 2.81 -1.51 16.39
N ALA A 89 3.64 -2.53 16.17
CA ALA A 89 3.19 -3.88 15.82
C ALA A 89 2.16 -4.44 16.83
N GLU A 90 2.36 -4.14 18.12
CA GLU A 90 1.46 -4.53 19.20
C GLU A 90 0.09 -3.83 19.09
N GLN A 91 0.10 -2.52 18.86
CA GLN A 91 -1.13 -1.74 18.68
C GLN A 91 -1.93 -2.22 17.46
N ILE A 92 -1.24 -2.53 16.35
CA ILE A 92 -1.88 -3.09 15.14
C ILE A 92 -2.54 -4.42 15.49
N ALA A 93 -1.81 -5.36 16.09
CA ALA A 93 -2.35 -6.67 16.46
C ALA A 93 -3.56 -6.55 17.42
N ALA A 94 -3.44 -5.68 18.44
CA ALA A 94 -4.50 -5.42 19.40
C ALA A 94 -5.76 -4.82 18.76
N GLY A 95 -5.61 -3.89 17.80
CA GLY A 95 -6.74 -3.28 17.10
C GLY A 95 -7.58 -4.26 16.27
N PHE A 96 -6.99 -5.38 15.85
CA PHE A 96 -7.70 -6.49 15.21
C PHE A 96 -8.09 -7.63 16.18
N GLY A 97 -7.75 -7.54 17.46
CA GLY A 97 -7.99 -8.59 18.44
C GLY A 97 -7.25 -9.90 18.14
N VAL A 98 -6.05 -9.80 17.55
CA VAL A 98 -5.20 -10.97 17.21
C VAL A 98 -3.86 -10.90 17.94
N SER A 99 -3.18 -12.04 18.07
CA SER A 99 -1.83 -12.06 18.63
C SER A 99 -0.80 -11.54 17.60
N GLN A 100 0.30 -10.95 18.07
CA GLN A 100 1.41 -10.55 17.21
C GLN A 100 1.99 -11.74 16.43
N ALA A 101 2.07 -12.92 17.06
CA ALA A 101 2.54 -14.13 16.38
C ALA A 101 1.65 -14.51 15.18
N THR A 102 0.33 -14.41 15.34
CA THR A 102 -0.64 -14.64 14.25
C THR A 102 -0.49 -13.60 13.15
N MET A 103 -0.34 -12.32 13.51
CA MET A 103 -0.12 -11.23 12.55
C MET A 103 1.16 -11.44 11.75
N HIS A 104 2.29 -11.75 12.40
CA HIS A 104 3.56 -12.00 11.72
C HIS A 104 3.52 -13.23 10.82
N ALA A 105 2.80 -14.30 11.22
CA ALA A 105 2.59 -15.47 10.38
C ALA A 105 1.84 -15.09 9.08
N LYS A 106 0.77 -14.30 9.18
CA LYS A 106 0.04 -13.81 7.99
C LYS A 106 0.86 -12.84 7.15
N ASN A 107 1.62 -11.94 7.78
CA ASN A 107 2.55 -11.09 7.04
C ASN A 107 3.58 -11.93 6.27
N ARG A 108 4.13 -13.02 6.84
CA ARG A 108 5.05 -13.89 6.09
C ARG A 108 4.40 -14.47 4.83
N GLU A 109 3.19 -15.01 4.93
CA GLU A 109 2.44 -15.52 3.77
C GLU A 109 2.19 -14.44 2.70
N ILE A 110 1.97 -13.18 3.12
CA ILE A 110 1.81 -12.03 2.20
C ILE A 110 3.13 -11.71 1.50
N GLN A 111 4.24 -11.66 2.25
CA GLN A 111 5.56 -11.34 1.72
C GLN A 111 6.04 -12.40 0.72
N GLU A 112 5.86 -13.69 1.04
CA GLU A 112 6.20 -14.80 0.14
C GLU A 112 5.45 -14.74 -1.20
N ARG A 113 4.24 -14.17 -1.21
CA ARG A 113 3.41 -14.07 -2.42
C ARG A 113 3.68 -12.81 -3.25
N LEU A 114 3.88 -11.68 -2.59
CA LEU A 114 3.89 -10.36 -3.23
C LEU A 114 5.27 -9.71 -3.32
N ASP A 115 6.29 -10.29 -2.66
CA ASP A 115 7.67 -9.77 -2.63
C ASP A 115 7.75 -8.28 -2.26
N LEU A 116 6.98 -7.89 -1.24
CA LEU A 116 6.86 -6.49 -0.83
C LEU A 116 8.19 -5.99 -0.25
N MET A 117 8.56 -4.77 -0.65
CA MET A 117 9.74 -4.08 -0.14
C MET A 117 9.37 -2.81 0.64
N PRO A 118 10.26 -2.31 1.53
CA PRO A 118 10.11 -0.96 2.05
C PRO A 118 10.03 0.05 0.90
N LEU A 119 9.10 1.01 0.98
CA LEU A 119 8.80 1.96 -0.11
C LEU A 119 8.44 1.28 -1.44
N ASP A 120 7.75 0.14 -1.38
CA ASP A 120 7.16 -0.45 -2.58
C ASP A 120 6.32 0.61 -3.35
N PRO A 121 6.66 0.92 -4.61
CA PRO A 121 6.02 2.01 -5.35
C PRO A 121 4.54 1.75 -5.63
N VAL A 122 4.09 0.49 -5.60
CA VAL A 122 2.69 0.11 -5.82
C VAL A 122 1.86 0.29 -4.55
N PHE A 123 2.47 0.12 -3.37
CA PHE A 123 1.80 0.15 -2.06
C PHE A 123 2.27 1.30 -1.15
N THR A 124 2.83 2.35 -1.73
CA THR A 124 3.17 3.59 -1.03
C THR A 124 1.92 4.45 -0.81
N ILE A 125 1.76 5.00 0.39
CA ILE A 125 0.68 5.96 0.71
C ILE A 125 0.94 7.30 0.03
N ALA A 126 -0.12 8.05 -0.29
CA ALA A 126 -0.02 9.26 -1.11
C ALA A 126 0.92 10.32 -0.49
N SER A 127 0.82 10.56 0.81
CA SER A 127 1.71 11.46 1.56
C SER A 127 3.20 11.12 1.48
N ARG A 128 3.57 9.88 1.13
CA ARG A 128 4.96 9.43 0.98
C ARG A 128 5.43 9.31 -0.46
N VAL A 129 4.54 9.53 -1.43
CA VAL A 129 4.90 9.43 -2.85
C VAL A 129 6.05 10.38 -3.18
N GLY A 130 6.00 11.62 -2.68
CA GLY A 130 7.04 12.62 -2.90
C GLY A 130 8.42 12.18 -2.41
N ASP A 131 8.50 11.40 -1.33
CA ASP A 131 9.75 10.94 -0.72
C ASP A 131 10.21 9.56 -1.19
N ASN A 132 9.41 8.86 -2.01
CA ASN A 132 9.74 7.51 -2.47
C ASN A 132 10.68 7.55 -3.69
N PRO A 133 11.97 7.22 -3.55
CA PRO A 133 12.92 7.28 -4.66
C PRO A 133 12.53 6.35 -5.81
N SER A 134 11.98 5.17 -5.53
CA SER A 134 11.62 4.19 -6.58
C SER A 134 10.53 4.69 -7.53
N ILE A 135 9.70 5.65 -7.11
CA ILE A 135 8.69 6.29 -7.98
C ILE A 135 9.34 7.31 -8.92
N TRP A 136 10.42 7.97 -8.50
CA TRP A 136 11.01 9.10 -9.21
C TRP A 136 12.27 8.77 -10.01
N MET A 137 12.89 7.60 -9.76
CA MET A 137 14.05 7.14 -10.51
C MET A 137 13.62 6.52 -11.85
N LEU A 138 13.90 7.21 -12.96
CA LEU A 138 13.60 6.74 -14.31
C LEU A 138 14.88 6.38 -15.07
N ASP A 139 14.82 5.34 -15.90
CA ASP A 139 15.88 5.06 -16.88
C ASP A 139 15.73 5.99 -18.08
N LEU A 140 16.72 6.88 -18.25
CA LEU A 140 16.84 7.75 -19.40
C LEU A 140 18.14 7.42 -20.13
N ASN A 141 18.03 6.66 -21.22
CA ASN A 141 19.16 6.21 -22.05
C ASN A 141 20.23 5.43 -21.28
N GLY A 142 19.81 4.53 -20.37
CA GLY A 142 20.71 3.69 -19.57
C GLY A 142 21.27 4.37 -18.31
N PHE A 143 20.79 5.58 -17.98
CA PHE A 143 21.11 6.27 -16.74
C PHE A 143 19.87 6.38 -15.86
N LEU A 144 20.01 5.98 -14.60
CA LEU A 144 18.98 6.22 -13.59
C LEU A 144 19.03 7.69 -13.17
N VAL A 145 17.97 8.41 -13.46
CA VAL A 145 17.82 9.84 -13.19
C VAL A 145 16.66 10.06 -12.23
N ASP A 146 16.89 10.86 -11.19
CA ASP A 146 15.80 11.39 -10.37
C ASP A 146 15.07 12.48 -11.15
N ILE A 147 13.89 12.16 -11.69
CA ILE A 147 13.15 13.03 -12.59
C ILE A 147 12.66 14.31 -11.90
N ARG A 148 12.60 14.35 -10.56
CA ARG A 148 12.22 15.56 -9.80
C ARG A 148 13.19 16.72 -10.03
N HIS A 149 14.46 16.42 -10.25
CA HIS A 149 15.50 17.42 -10.50
C HIS A 149 15.79 17.62 -11.99
N ALA A 150 15.08 16.92 -12.88
CA ALA A 150 15.22 17.09 -14.32
C ALA A 150 14.51 18.38 -14.78
N PRO A 151 14.90 18.93 -15.95
CA PRO A 151 14.14 20.00 -16.60
C PRO A 151 12.64 19.70 -16.70
N ARG A 152 11.81 20.74 -16.49
CA ARG A 152 10.34 20.63 -16.45
C ARG A 152 9.74 19.96 -17.69
N ASP A 153 10.30 20.20 -18.87
CA ASP A 153 9.86 19.57 -20.11
C ASP A 153 10.00 18.03 -20.07
N LEU A 154 11.08 17.50 -19.47
CA LEU A 154 11.22 16.07 -19.24
C LEU A 154 10.23 15.54 -18.20
N GLN A 155 9.93 16.31 -17.16
CA GLN A 155 8.90 15.96 -16.17
C GLN A 155 7.51 15.86 -16.82
N VAL A 156 7.15 16.85 -17.66
CA VAL A 156 5.88 16.85 -18.41
C VAL A 156 5.77 15.61 -19.30
N VAL A 157 6.84 15.26 -20.01
CA VAL A 157 6.88 14.05 -20.84
C VAL A 157 6.69 12.80 -19.98
N ALA A 158 7.40 12.68 -18.86
CA ALA A 158 7.25 11.53 -17.95
C ALA A 158 5.81 11.42 -17.41
N TYR A 159 5.20 12.54 -17.02
CA TYR A 159 3.82 12.59 -16.54
C TYR A 159 2.81 12.18 -17.62
N GLN A 160 2.95 12.71 -18.84
CA GLN A 160 2.07 12.36 -19.97
C GLN A 160 2.16 10.88 -20.36
N ASN A 161 3.30 10.24 -20.11
CA ASN A 161 3.49 8.80 -20.32
C ASN A 161 3.09 7.96 -19.10
N GLY A 162 2.58 8.57 -18.03
CA GLY A 162 2.16 7.88 -16.82
C GLY A 162 3.32 7.30 -15.99
N LEU A 163 4.55 7.77 -16.20
CA LEU A 163 5.74 7.30 -15.50
C LEU A 163 5.88 7.92 -14.11
N ILE A 164 5.30 9.09 -13.90
CA ILE A 164 5.25 9.79 -12.62
C ILE A 164 3.82 10.26 -12.31
N PRO A 165 3.47 10.40 -11.02
CA PRO A 165 2.09 10.68 -10.62
C PRO A 165 1.66 12.16 -10.79
N TYR A 166 2.61 13.09 -10.86
CA TYR A 166 2.40 14.53 -11.08
C TYR A 166 3.69 15.16 -11.61
N ILE A 167 3.65 16.46 -11.95
CA ILE A 167 4.83 17.24 -12.39
C ILE A 167 5.42 17.96 -11.17
N PRO A 168 6.59 17.54 -10.63
CA PRO A 168 7.16 18.13 -9.41
C PRO A 168 7.38 19.64 -9.47
N ALA A 169 7.84 20.16 -10.61
CA ALA A 169 8.08 21.57 -10.80
C ALA A 169 6.81 22.45 -10.73
N ASP A 170 5.62 21.85 -10.88
CA ASP A 170 4.36 22.58 -10.79
C ASP A 170 3.86 22.67 -9.33
N GLU A 171 4.28 21.76 -8.44
CA GLU A 171 3.98 21.80 -7.00
C GLU A 171 4.86 22.83 -6.25
N GLU A 172 6.11 23.01 -6.68
CA GLU A 172 7.04 23.98 -6.07
C GLU A 172 6.66 25.45 -6.35
N ALA A 173 5.85 25.70 -7.40
CA ALA A 173 5.45 27.03 -7.83
C ALA A 173 4.27 27.63 -7.03
N GLU A 174 3.68 26.89 -6.10
CA GLU A 174 2.55 27.34 -5.27
C GLU A 174 2.98 28.06 -3.96
N TYR A 175 4.28 28.33 -3.75
CA TYR A 175 4.82 29.03 -2.58
C TYR A 175 5.46 30.39 -2.90
#